data_AF-A0A059WNB3-F1
#
_entry.id   AF-A0A059WNB3-F1
#
_cell.length_a   1.000
_cell.length_b   1.000
_cell.length_c   1.000
_cell.angle_alpha   90.00
_cell.angle_beta   90.00
_cell.angle_gamma   90.00
#
_symmetry.space_group_name_H-M   'P 1'
#
loop_
_entity.id
_entity.type
_entity.pdbx_description
1 polymer ?
#
loop_
_entity_poly.entity_id
_entity_poly.type
_entity_poly.pdbx_seq_one_letter_code
_entity_poly.pdbx_strand_id
1 'polypeptide(L)'
;PTDYNGFAVSGFEAFAPPIPFLRNYVRNERLYERLSRHLVDVIKKEKIDLVHAQHVLTGPPSVMAARRTGIPSVCTVRDYWPVCYWGDVLVDPVAGVVCPGCSAAGMTRCLRPRTGPAWPATLPMIPYMRGNLRRKRASLAAADVIVAVSRHVENALRDRAPELSRTVS
;
A
#
# COMPACT_ATOMS: atom_id res chain seq x y z
N PRO A 1 16.44 19.08 -6.79
CA PRO A 1 16.24 19.07 -8.26
C PRO A 1 14.75 19.22 -8.59
N THR A 2 14.39 20.30 -9.28
CA THR A 2 13.00 20.67 -9.64
C THR A 2 12.51 20.03 -10.93
N ASP A 3 13.38 19.30 -11.64
CA ASP A 3 13.09 18.58 -12.87
C ASP A 3 13.82 17.22 -12.83
N TYR A 4 13.15 16.16 -13.28
CA TYR A 4 13.72 14.87 -13.61
C TYR A 4 13.18 14.42 -14.97
N ASN A 5 14.03 14.34 -16.00
CA ASN A 5 13.65 13.92 -17.35
C ASN A 5 12.45 14.70 -17.96
N GLY A 6 12.34 16.00 -17.70
CA GLY A 6 11.25 16.85 -18.20
C GLY A 6 9.98 16.80 -17.34
N PHE A 7 10.02 16.12 -16.19
CA PHE A 7 8.91 16.08 -15.24
C PHE A 7 9.15 17.08 -14.12
N ALA A 8 8.16 17.94 -13.87
CA ALA A 8 8.14 18.78 -12.68
C ALA A 8 8.09 17.90 -11.43
N VAL A 9 9.05 18.07 -10.53
CA VAL A 9 9.15 17.28 -9.29
C VAL A 9 8.81 18.13 -8.09
N SER A 10 7.78 17.72 -7.34
CA SER A 10 7.46 18.24 -6.01
C SER A 10 7.69 17.18 -4.93
N GLY A 11 8.41 17.54 -3.88
CA GLY A 11 8.64 16.66 -2.73
C GLY A 11 7.55 16.78 -1.66
N PHE A 12 7.31 15.70 -0.92
CA PHE A 12 6.49 15.72 0.29
C PHE A 12 7.25 15.03 1.43
N GLU A 13 7.54 15.77 2.49
CA GLU A 13 8.34 15.26 3.60
C GLU A 13 7.50 14.50 4.64
N ALA A 14 8.02 13.35 5.06
CA ALA A 14 7.39 12.50 6.04
C ALA A 14 8.42 11.87 6.99
N PHE A 15 8.13 11.90 8.29
CA PHE A 15 8.92 11.20 9.29
C PHE A 15 8.60 9.70 9.28
N ALA A 16 9.63 8.86 9.39
CA ALA A 16 9.49 7.40 9.49
C ALA A 16 10.31 6.87 10.68
N PRO A 17 9.66 6.40 11.77
CA PRO A 17 10.37 5.88 12.93
C PRO A 17 11.06 4.53 12.62
N PRO A 18 12.10 4.13 13.40
CA PRO A 18 12.83 2.88 13.16
C PRO A 18 12.05 1.62 13.59
N ILE A 19 11.00 1.76 14.39
CA ILE A 19 10.20 0.63 14.91
C ILE A 19 9.21 0.16 13.84
N PRO A 20 9.22 -1.11 13.37
CA PRO A 20 8.46 -1.53 12.19
C PRO A 20 6.95 -1.29 12.23
N PHE A 21 6.29 -1.59 13.36
CA PHE A 21 4.85 -1.42 13.51
C PHE A 21 4.47 0.06 13.59
N LEU A 22 5.22 0.84 14.38
CA LEU A 22 5.04 2.29 14.48
C LEU A 22 5.33 2.97 13.14
N ARG A 23 6.33 2.49 12.40
CA ARG A 23 6.66 2.96 11.05
C ARG A 23 5.50 2.72 10.10
N ASN A 24 4.92 1.51 10.11
CA ASN A 24 3.73 1.22 9.32
C ASN A 24 2.54 2.11 9.72
N TYR A 25 2.37 2.38 11.01
CA TYR A 25 1.32 3.29 11.49
C TYR A 25 1.52 4.72 10.99
N VAL A 26 2.69 5.30 11.21
CA VAL A 26 3.00 6.66 10.76
C VAL A 26 2.89 6.76 9.24
N ARG A 27 3.39 5.77 8.50
CA ARG A 27 3.40 5.73 7.04
C ARG A 27 2.01 5.52 6.42
N ASN A 28 1.17 4.67 7.00
CA ASN A 28 -0.09 4.29 6.35
C ASN A 28 -1.27 5.09 6.91
N GLU A 29 -1.26 5.44 8.19
CA GLU A 29 -2.40 6.11 8.82
C GLU A 29 -2.23 7.64 8.84
N ARG A 30 -1.03 8.13 9.19
CA ARG A 30 -0.78 9.57 9.28
C ARG A 30 -0.37 10.19 7.95
N LEU A 31 0.54 9.54 7.22
CA LEU A 31 1.04 10.05 5.95
C LEU A 31 -0.04 10.00 4.86
N TYR A 32 -0.85 8.94 4.75
CA TYR A 32 -1.85 8.86 3.68
C TYR A 32 -2.84 10.02 3.73
N GLU A 33 -3.40 10.33 4.90
CA GLU A 33 -4.34 11.43 5.02
C GLU A 33 -3.69 12.79 4.71
N ARG A 34 -2.48 13.04 5.22
CA ARG A 34 -1.75 14.29 4.97
C ARG A 34 -1.37 14.46 3.50
N LEU A 35 -0.83 13.40 2.89
CA LEU A 35 -0.44 13.40 1.49
C LEU A 35 -1.67 13.53 0.58
N SER A 36 -2.78 12.86 0.92
CA SER A 36 -4.02 13.00 0.16
C SER A 36 -4.51 14.45 0.13
N ARG A 37 -4.50 15.16 1.26
CA ARG A 37 -4.87 16.59 1.30
C ARG A 37 -3.93 17.45 0.48
N HIS A 38 -2.63 17.24 0.60
CA HIS A 38 -1.65 17.96 -0.22
C HIS A 38 -1.88 17.71 -1.72
N LEU A 39 -2.16 16.46 -2.10
CA LEU A 39 -2.46 16.12 -3.49
C LEU A 39 -3.77 16.74 -3.98
N VAL A 40 -4.79 16.90 -3.13
CA VAL A 40 -6.01 17.65 -3.47
C VAL A 40 -5.67 19.11 -3.83
N ASP A 41 -4.78 19.74 -3.07
CA ASP A 41 -4.36 21.13 -3.35
C ASP A 41 -3.59 21.22 -4.67
N VAL A 42 -2.68 20.26 -4.93
CA VAL A 42 -1.95 20.17 -6.20
C VAL A 42 -2.91 19.96 -7.37
N ILE A 43 -3.85 19.02 -7.26
CA ILE A 43 -4.84 18.74 -8.31
C ILE A 43 -5.61 20.00 -8.68
N LYS A 44 -6.10 20.75 -7.69
CA LYS A 44 -6.88 21.98 -7.92
C LYS A 44 -6.04 23.11 -8.50
N LYS A 45 -4.84 23.32 -7.97
CA LYS A 45 -3.96 24.42 -8.40
C LYS A 45 -3.45 24.21 -9.82
N GLU A 46 -2.95 23.01 -10.10
CA GLU A 46 -2.34 22.67 -11.39
C GLU A 46 -3.37 22.18 -12.42
N LYS A 47 -4.65 22.13 -12.04
CA LYS A 47 -5.78 21.69 -12.89
C LYS A 47 -5.54 20.29 -13.47
N ILE A 48 -5.17 19.36 -12.61
CA ILE A 48 -4.90 17.97 -13.00
C ILE A 48 -6.22 17.27 -13.35
N ASP A 49 -6.29 16.67 -14.53
CA ASP A 49 -7.48 15.95 -15.01
C ASP A 49 -7.47 14.44 -14.70
N LEU A 50 -6.30 13.88 -14.38
CA LEU A 50 -6.10 12.45 -14.14
C LEU A 50 -4.98 12.21 -13.13
N VAL A 51 -5.19 11.28 -12.20
CA VAL A 51 -4.16 10.85 -11.25
C VAL A 51 -3.67 9.44 -11.59
N HIS A 52 -2.37 9.28 -11.82
CA HIS A 52 -1.75 7.96 -11.95
C HIS A 52 -0.84 7.67 -10.76
N ALA A 53 -1.31 6.79 -9.88
CA ALA A 53 -0.62 6.42 -8.65
C ALA A 53 0.30 5.20 -8.85
N GLN A 54 1.42 5.19 -8.12
CA GLN A 54 2.44 4.16 -8.20
C GLN A 54 2.84 3.69 -6.80
N HIS A 55 2.73 2.39 -6.51
CA HIS A 55 3.27 1.75 -5.29
C HIS A 55 2.61 2.17 -3.95
N VAL A 56 2.90 1.43 -2.86
CA VAL A 56 2.16 1.53 -1.58
C VAL A 56 2.20 2.89 -0.89
N LEU A 57 3.26 3.68 -1.11
CA LEU A 57 3.45 4.95 -0.40
C LEU A 57 2.54 6.06 -0.93
N THR A 58 2.33 6.10 -2.25
CA THR A 58 1.55 7.14 -2.90
C THR A 58 0.25 6.61 -3.50
N GLY A 59 0.12 5.29 -3.71
CA GLY A 59 -1.08 4.60 -4.22
C GLY A 59 -2.36 5.02 -3.49
N PRO A 60 -2.56 4.57 -2.24
CA PRO A 60 -3.73 4.93 -1.45
C PRO A 60 -4.02 6.44 -1.36
N PRO A 61 -3.07 7.33 -0.99
CA PRO A 61 -3.37 8.75 -0.87
C PRO A 61 -3.70 9.44 -2.19
N SER A 62 -3.13 8.99 -3.31
CA SER A 62 -3.44 9.52 -4.65
C SER A 62 -4.85 9.15 -5.09
N VAL A 63 -5.25 7.89 -4.89
CA VAL A 63 -6.63 7.44 -5.16
C VAL A 63 -7.62 8.18 -4.26
N MET A 64 -7.28 8.37 -2.97
CA MET A 64 -8.08 9.17 -2.06
C MET A 64 -8.22 10.63 -2.54
N ALA A 65 -7.14 11.24 -3.02
CA ALA A 65 -7.16 12.62 -3.52
C ALA A 65 -8.04 12.76 -4.77
N ALA A 66 -7.86 11.86 -5.74
CA ALA A 66 -8.67 11.83 -6.96
C ALA A 66 -10.18 11.68 -6.66
N ARG A 67 -10.53 10.77 -5.74
CA ARG A 67 -11.91 10.61 -5.25
C ARG A 67 -12.46 11.87 -4.60
N ARG A 68 -11.65 12.59 -3.81
CA ARG A 68 -12.06 13.84 -3.15
C ARG A 68 -12.24 15.00 -4.14
N THR A 69 -11.57 14.97 -5.28
CA THR A 69 -11.67 16.01 -6.33
C THR A 69 -12.59 15.61 -7.48
N GLY A 70 -13.10 14.37 -7.49
CA GLY A 70 -14.01 13.90 -8.53
C GLY A 70 -13.35 13.66 -9.89
N ILE A 71 -12.03 13.42 -9.92
CA ILE A 71 -11.30 13.12 -11.16
C ILE A 71 -10.92 11.63 -11.24
N PRO A 72 -10.74 11.07 -12.45
CA PRO A 72 -10.35 9.68 -12.61
C PRO A 72 -8.98 9.37 -12.01
N SER A 73 -8.80 8.10 -11.64
CA SER A 73 -7.59 7.57 -11.05
C SER A 73 -7.19 6.21 -11.60
N VAL A 74 -5.90 6.08 -11.93
CA VAL A 74 -5.25 4.80 -12.26
C VAL A 74 -4.27 4.48 -11.15
N CYS A 75 -4.24 3.24 -10.66
CA CYS A 75 -3.24 2.82 -9.69
C CYS A 75 -2.50 1.58 -10.18
N THR A 76 -1.18 1.70 -10.36
CA THR A 76 -0.33 0.57 -10.74
C THR A 76 0.17 -0.17 -9.48
N VAL A 77 -0.10 -1.46 -9.44
CA VAL A 77 0.36 -2.39 -8.41
C VAL A 77 1.57 -3.15 -8.94
N ARG A 78 2.73 -2.89 -8.32
CA ARG A 78 4.03 -3.43 -8.75
C ARG A 78 4.53 -4.59 -7.89
N ASP A 79 3.93 -4.77 -6.72
CA ASP A 79 4.33 -5.76 -5.73
C ASP A 79 3.11 -6.19 -4.89
N TYR A 80 3.37 -6.92 -3.81
CA TYR A 80 2.36 -7.61 -3.04
C TYR A 80 1.83 -6.83 -1.83
N TRP A 81 2.09 -5.52 -1.72
CA TRP A 81 1.57 -4.68 -0.63
C TRP A 81 0.04 -4.74 -0.42
N PRO A 82 -0.82 -5.00 -1.43
CA PRO A 82 -2.25 -5.16 -1.19
C PRO A 82 -2.60 -6.52 -0.58
N VAL A 83 -1.75 -7.54 -0.74
CA VAL A 83 -2.05 -8.92 -0.30
C VAL A 83 -1.20 -9.38 0.89
N CYS A 84 -0.10 -8.68 1.18
CA CYS A 84 0.80 -8.94 2.29
C CYS A 84 1.05 -7.68 3.11
N TYR A 85 0.92 -7.78 4.44
CA TYR A 85 1.24 -6.66 5.35
C TYR A 85 2.70 -6.19 5.22
N TRP A 86 3.62 -7.12 4.96
CA TRP A 86 5.05 -6.84 4.77
C TRP A 86 5.42 -6.50 3.32
N GLY A 87 4.58 -6.86 2.34
CA GLY A 87 4.77 -6.55 0.91
C GLY A 87 5.56 -7.57 0.09
N ASP A 88 6.09 -8.63 0.70
CA ASP A 88 7.00 -9.59 0.04
C ASP A 88 6.42 -10.99 -0.19
N VAL A 89 5.26 -11.32 0.40
CA VAL A 89 4.64 -12.67 0.37
C VAL A 89 5.57 -13.76 0.94
N LEU A 90 6.43 -13.42 1.89
CA LEU A 90 7.30 -14.37 2.56
C LEU A 90 6.90 -14.54 4.03
N VAL A 91 6.80 -15.78 4.49
CA VAL A 91 6.72 -16.10 5.93
C VAL A 91 8.05 -15.75 6.57
N ASP A 92 9.13 -16.26 5.98
CA ASP A 92 10.51 -16.03 6.37
C ASP A 92 11.27 -15.49 5.15
N PRO A 93 11.68 -14.22 5.16
CA PRO A 93 12.41 -13.62 4.05
C PRO A 93 13.84 -14.15 3.90
N VAL A 94 14.44 -14.70 4.96
CA VAL A 94 15.80 -15.27 4.91
C VAL A 94 15.77 -16.67 4.32
N ALA A 95 14.78 -17.48 4.71
CA ALA A 95 14.62 -18.84 4.19
C ALA A 95 13.85 -18.92 2.86
N GLY A 96 13.29 -17.81 2.35
CA GLY A 96 12.54 -17.78 1.09
C GLY A 96 11.20 -18.51 1.14
N VAL A 97 10.63 -18.72 2.33
CA VAL A 97 9.40 -19.50 2.50
C VAL A 97 8.18 -18.68 2.07
N VAL A 98 7.48 -19.14 1.03
CA VAL A 98 6.30 -18.45 0.48
C VAL A 98 5.12 -18.47 1.46
N CYS A 99 4.47 -17.32 1.62
CA CYS A 99 3.31 -17.15 2.48
C CYS A 99 2.02 -17.61 1.79
N PRO A 100 1.25 -18.52 2.42
CA PRO A 100 -0.02 -19.01 1.86
C PRO A 100 -1.14 -17.95 1.95
N GLY A 101 -0.98 -16.92 2.79
CA GLY A 101 -1.95 -15.83 2.91
C GLY A 101 -1.92 -15.13 4.26
N CYS A 102 -2.43 -13.89 4.29
CA CYS A 102 -2.49 -13.06 5.49
C CYS A 102 -3.73 -13.31 6.37
N SER A 103 -3.93 -14.57 6.78
CA SER A 103 -4.90 -14.93 7.83
C SER A 103 -4.32 -14.61 9.22
N ALA A 104 -5.13 -14.66 10.29
CA ALA A 104 -4.61 -14.48 11.66
C ALA A 104 -3.53 -15.52 11.99
N ALA A 105 -3.78 -16.79 11.68
CA ALA A 105 -2.81 -17.87 11.84
C ALA A 105 -1.56 -17.70 10.95
N GLY A 106 -1.74 -17.22 9.71
CA GLY A 106 -0.62 -16.90 8.82
C GLY A 106 0.25 -15.76 9.36
N MET A 107 -0.37 -14.73 9.93
CA MET A 107 0.35 -13.60 10.55
C MET A 107 1.14 -14.05 11.79
N THR A 108 0.60 -14.95 12.63
CA THR A 108 1.36 -15.55 13.74
C THR A 108 2.64 -16.21 13.25
N ARG A 109 2.59 -16.97 12.14
CA ARG A 109 3.76 -17.64 11.55
C ARG A 109 4.80 -16.65 11.03
N CYS A 110 4.39 -15.53 10.42
CA CYS A 110 5.31 -14.52 9.89
C CYS A 110 5.93 -13.61 10.96
N LEU A 111 5.29 -13.47 12.13
CA LEU A 111 5.82 -12.64 13.21
C LEU A 111 7.10 -13.25 13.80
N ARG A 112 7.14 -14.58 13.97
CA ARG A 112 8.29 -15.29 14.54
C ARG A 112 9.64 -14.96 13.88
N PRO A 113 9.83 -15.18 12.56
CA PRO A 113 11.10 -14.86 11.91
C PRO A 113 11.37 -13.34 11.79
N ARG A 114 10.34 -12.48 11.84
CA ARG A 114 10.49 -11.03 11.62
C ARG A 114 10.74 -10.21 12.88
N THR A 115 10.31 -10.71 14.03
CA THR A 115 10.47 -10.01 15.31
C THR A 115 11.34 -10.79 16.30
N GLY A 116 11.92 -11.91 15.86
CA GLY A 116 12.88 -12.69 16.64
C GLY A 116 12.31 -13.13 17.99
N PRO A 117 13.11 -13.12 19.08
CA PRO A 117 12.67 -13.53 20.41
C PRO A 117 11.43 -12.78 20.93
N ALA A 118 11.16 -11.57 20.45
CA ALA A 118 10.02 -10.76 20.88
C ALA A 118 8.69 -11.16 20.24
N TRP A 119 8.65 -12.20 19.40
CA TRP A 119 7.44 -12.58 18.66
C TRP A 119 6.18 -12.85 19.50
N PRO A 120 6.23 -13.39 20.73
CA PRO A 120 5.01 -13.56 21.52
C PRO A 120 4.38 -12.20 21.88
N ALA A 121 5.21 -11.20 22.17
CA ALA A 121 4.77 -9.85 22.52
C ALA A 121 4.17 -9.09 21.33
N THR A 122 4.39 -9.54 20.09
CA THR A 122 3.86 -8.88 18.88
C THR A 122 2.54 -9.48 18.40
N LEU A 123 2.07 -10.60 18.98
CA LEU A 123 0.78 -11.23 18.65
C LEU A 123 -0.42 -10.27 18.78
N PRO A 124 -0.51 -9.39 19.80
CA PRO A 124 -1.59 -8.42 19.90
C PRO A 124 -1.66 -7.41 18.75
N MET A 125 -0.63 -7.33 17.89
CA MET A 125 -0.63 -6.46 16.71
C MET A 125 -1.39 -7.05 15.52
N ILE A 126 -1.76 -8.34 15.54
CA ILE A 126 -2.45 -9.00 14.42
C ILE A 126 -3.76 -8.28 14.02
N PRO A 127 -4.65 -7.86 14.93
CA PRO A 127 -5.84 -7.08 14.57
C PRO A 127 -5.50 -5.78 13.81
N TYR A 128 -4.47 -5.07 14.26
CA TYR A 128 -3.98 -3.88 13.58
C TYR A 128 -3.44 -4.20 12.19
N MET A 129 -2.61 -5.24 12.05
CA MET A 129 -2.07 -5.67 10.74
C MET A 129 -3.18 -5.98 9.74
N ARG A 130 -4.22 -6.69 10.18
CA ARG A 130 -5.41 -7.00 9.36
C ARG A 130 -6.18 -5.74 9.00
N GLY A 131 -6.41 -4.85 9.96
CA GLY A 131 -7.08 -3.57 9.73
C GLY A 131 -6.31 -2.69 8.74
N ASN A 132 -4.98 -2.63 8.85
CA ASN A 132 -4.13 -1.90 7.92
C ASN A 132 -4.20 -2.47 6.50
N LEU A 133 -4.15 -3.79 6.35
CA LEU A 133 -4.26 -4.44 5.04
C LEU A 133 -5.63 -4.18 4.40
N ARG A 134 -6.72 -4.31 5.18
CA ARG A 134 -8.08 -4.00 4.71
C ARG A 134 -8.21 -2.54 4.25
N ARG A 135 -7.67 -1.58 5.00
CA ARG A 135 -7.70 -0.16 4.62
C ARG A 135 -6.97 0.11 3.31
N LYS A 136 -5.77 -0.43 3.15
CA LYS A 136 -5.00 -0.35 1.90
C LYS A 136 -5.80 -0.87 0.71
N ARG A 137 -6.43 -2.04 0.86
CA ARG A 137 -7.27 -2.64 -0.18
C ARG A 137 -8.51 -1.80 -0.47
N ALA A 138 -9.19 -1.29 0.56
CA ALA A 138 -10.36 -0.43 0.39
C ALA A 138 -10.01 0.86 -0.37
N SER A 139 -8.86 1.48 -0.04
CA SER A 139 -8.37 2.65 -0.79
C SER A 139 -8.05 2.29 -2.24
N LEU A 140 -7.36 1.18 -2.49
CA LEU A 140 -7.03 0.75 -3.86
C LEU A 140 -8.28 0.38 -4.67
N ALA A 141 -9.23 -0.30 -4.05
CA ALA A 141 -10.51 -0.69 -4.63
C ALA A 141 -11.38 0.52 -5.04
N ALA A 142 -11.04 1.73 -4.58
CA ALA A 142 -11.69 2.96 -4.97
C ALA A 142 -11.09 3.64 -6.22
N ALA A 143 -9.99 3.10 -6.79
CA ALA A 143 -9.41 3.63 -8.03
C ALA A 143 -10.37 3.43 -9.22
N ASP A 144 -10.25 4.12 -10.34
CA ASP A 144 -11.08 3.83 -11.51
C ASP A 144 -10.51 2.66 -12.31
N VAL A 145 -9.18 2.59 -12.39
CA VAL A 145 -8.45 1.48 -13.01
C VAL A 145 -7.34 0.99 -12.06
N ILE A 146 -7.21 -0.32 -11.91
CA ILE A 146 -6.09 -0.96 -11.21
C ILE A 146 -5.30 -1.74 -12.25
N VAL A 147 -4.01 -1.43 -12.37
CA VAL A 147 -3.10 -2.08 -13.32
C VAL A 147 -2.08 -2.92 -12.55
N ALA A 148 -2.07 -4.22 -12.74
CA ALA A 148 -0.99 -5.08 -12.26
C ALA A 148 0.16 -5.07 -13.27
N VAL A 149 1.40 -5.05 -12.79
CA VAL A 149 2.59 -5.09 -13.68
C VAL A 149 2.79 -6.43 -14.38
N SER A 150 2.08 -7.48 -13.96
CA SER A 150 2.14 -8.80 -14.56
C SER A 150 0.89 -9.61 -14.21
N ARG A 151 0.59 -10.62 -15.04
CA ARG A 151 -0.44 -11.64 -14.74
C ARG A 151 -0.22 -12.33 -13.41
N HIS A 152 1.05 -12.48 -12.97
CA HIS A 152 1.35 -13.09 -11.68
C HIS A 152 0.86 -12.22 -10.51
N VAL A 153 1.11 -10.90 -10.58
CA VAL A 153 0.58 -9.95 -9.57
C VAL A 153 -0.93 -9.87 -9.65
N GLU A 154 -1.51 -9.84 -10.86
CA GLU A 154 -2.95 -9.85 -11.06
C GLU A 154 -3.62 -11.06 -10.40
N ASN A 155 -3.11 -12.27 -10.66
CA ASN A 155 -3.62 -13.51 -10.05
C ASN A 155 -3.50 -13.47 -8.52
N ALA A 156 -2.36 -13.01 -8.00
CA ALA A 156 -2.19 -12.86 -6.56
C ALA A 156 -3.22 -11.89 -5.94
N LEU A 157 -3.56 -10.80 -6.63
CA LEU A 157 -4.61 -9.87 -6.20
C LEU A 157 -5.99 -10.53 -6.26
N ARG A 158 -6.32 -11.19 -7.37
CA ARG A 158 -7.60 -11.89 -7.57
C ARG A 158 -7.84 -12.95 -6.50
N ASP A 159 -6.83 -13.76 -6.20
CA ASP A 159 -6.95 -14.90 -5.28
C ASP A 159 -6.97 -14.47 -3.81
N ARG A 160 -6.26 -13.38 -3.45
CA ARG A 160 -6.01 -13.01 -2.05
C ARG A 160 -6.70 -11.72 -1.60
N ALA A 161 -7.24 -10.95 -2.54
CA ALA A 161 -7.99 -9.71 -2.33
C ALA A 161 -9.13 -9.60 -3.36
N PRO A 162 -10.21 -10.39 -3.23
CA PRO A 162 -11.33 -10.42 -4.19
C PRO A 162 -11.94 -9.05 -4.50
N GLU A 163 -11.87 -8.11 -3.56
CA GLU A 163 -12.29 -6.71 -3.74
C GLU A 163 -11.48 -5.95 -4.81
N LEU A 164 -10.37 -6.53 -5.29
CA LEU A 164 -9.50 -6.01 -6.36
C LEU A 164 -9.62 -6.83 -7.65
N SER A 165 -10.63 -7.69 -7.79
CA SER A 165 -10.80 -8.61 -8.93
C SER A 165 -10.95 -7.96 -10.31
N ARG A 166 -11.29 -6.66 -10.37
CA ARG A 166 -11.33 -5.84 -11.59
C ARG A 166 -9.96 -5.36 -12.07
N THR A 167 -8.88 -5.79 -11.41
CA THR A 167 -7.51 -5.49 -11.82
C THR A 167 -7.25 -6.05 -13.22
N VAL A 168 -6.55 -5.29 -14.05
CA VAL A 168 -6.12 -5.69 -15.40
C VAL A 168 -4.60 -5.75 -15.47
N SER A 169 -4.04 -6.59 -16.34
CA SER A 169 -2.60 -6.68 -16.62
C SER A 169 -2.30 -6.38 -18.08
#